data_AF-A0A661BJP9-F1
#
_entry.id   AF-A0A661BJP9-F1
#
_cell.length_a   1.000
_cell.length_b   1.000
_cell.length_c   1.000
_cell.angle_alpha   90.00
_cell.angle_beta   90.00
_cell.angle_gamma   90.00
#
_symmetry.space_group_name_H-M   'P 1'
#
loop_
_entity.id
_entity.type
_entity.pdbx_description
1 polymer ?
#
loop_
_entity_poly.entity_id
_entity_poly.type
_entity_poly.pdbx_seq_one_letter_code
_entity_poly.pdbx_strand_id
1 'polypeptide(L)'
;MRKVIIILGLFCMLFAQEVDLATVTAKLDEGTKLYQKDQLEEALGPFQEAADGFEKMLQGVLSPEDEAYAKYFLATAHYYVARIQNDASLFESTSQEFSQSASAFRGLDIMGEEYVRSQYMKALCSFRLYQLATTERSKIRALEPAIGDFSNFVQDDDVLKNAEDFQELIDNAYYFLGYCKYQIAFLKSFDMGQLSNAQKYYDEAITAFQQAQKAQDERLVLSANLMEANCHYMLARLYFRPSEDEWNT
;
A
#
# COMPACT_ATOMS: atom_id res chain seq x y z
N MET A 1 -20.70 -26.67 60.68
CA MET A 1 -19.39 -26.36 60.05
C MET A 1 -19.33 -27.05 58.69
N ARG A 2 -18.99 -26.27 57.66
CA ARG A 2 -19.03 -26.55 56.22
C ARG A 2 -18.00 -27.59 55.77
N LYS A 3 -18.40 -28.48 54.83
CA LYS A 3 -17.64 -29.04 53.69
C LYS A 3 -18.69 -29.53 52.67
N VAL A 4 -19.11 -28.75 51.67
CA VAL A 4 -18.53 -28.60 50.31
C VAL A 4 -18.00 -29.91 49.73
N ILE A 5 -18.79 -30.54 48.86
CA ILE A 5 -18.27 -31.23 47.67
C ILE A 5 -19.07 -30.66 46.49
N ILE A 6 -18.33 -30.00 45.62
CA ILE A 6 -18.75 -29.26 44.45
C ILE A 6 -19.22 -30.25 43.39
N ILE A 7 -20.44 -30.03 42.89
CA ILE A 7 -20.92 -30.58 41.63
C ILE A 7 -19.98 -30.03 40.56
N LEU A 8 -19.09 -30.87 40.02
CA LEU A 8 -18.30 -30.55 38.83
C LEU A 8 -19.26 -30.55 37.63
N GLY A 9 -19.92 -29.41 37.45
CA GLY A 9 -20.65 -29.08 36.24
C GLY A 9 -19.66 -28.92 35.09
N LEU A 10 -19.87 -29.69 34.04
CA LEU A 10 -20.34 -29.15 32.77
C LEU A 10 -19.77 -27.76 32.41
N PHE A 11 -18.48 -27.66 32.12
CA PHE A 11 -17.92 -26.53 31.38
C PHE A 11 -16.60 -26.98 30.73
N CYS A 12 -16.36 -26.49 29.51
CA CYS A 12 -15.24 -26.80 28.61
C CYS A 12 -15.45 -27.96 27.62
N MET A 13 -16.64 -28.09 27.03
CA MET A 13 -16.71 -28.21 25.57
C MET A 13 -16.92 -26.79 25.02
N LEU A 14 -15.85 -25.99 25.05
CA LEU A 14 -15.79 -24.81 24.20
C LEU A 14 -15.56 -25.35 22.79
N PHE A 15 -16.55 -25.14 21.95
CA PHE A 15 -16.49 -25.39 20.52
C PHE A 15 -15.18 -24.80 19.98
N ALA A 16 -14.21 -25.66 19.65
CA ALA A 16 -13.28 -25.34 18.59
C ALA A 16 -14.14 -25.28 17.32
N GLN A 17 -14.76 -24.14 17.05
CA GLN A 17 -15.15 -23.84 15.69
C GLN A 17 -13.83 -23.84 14.93
N GLU A 18 -13.62 -24.87 14.11
CA GLU A 18 -12.62 -24.81 13.06
C GLU A 18 -12.94 -23.55 12.26
N VAL A 19 -12.11 -22.51 12.44
CA VAL A 19 -12.19 -21.31 11.63
C VAL A 19 -11.67 -21.75 10.26
N ASP A 20 -12.59 -22.14 9.38
CA ASP A 20 -12.22 -22.51 8.01
C ASP A 20 -11.97 -21.27 7.15
N LEU A 21 -11.05 -21.41 6.19
CA LEU A 21 -10.63 -20.33 5.30
C LEU A 21 -11.81 -19.71 4.54
N ALA A 22 -12.82 -20.52 4.18
CA ALA A 22 -14.00 -20.08 3.45
C ALA A 22 -14.86 -19.09 4.27
N THR A 23 -15.02 -19.35 5.57
CA THR A 23 -15.81 -18.48 6.46
C THR A 23 -15.13 -17.13 6.67
N VAL A 24 -13.80 -17.12 6.84
CA VAL A 24 -13.04 -15.87 7.05
C VAL A 24 -12.99 -15.04 5.77
N THR A 25 -12.73 -15.68 4.62
CA THR A 25 -12.72 -15.00 3.32
C THR A 25 -14.10 -14.44 2.93
N ALA A 26 -15.19 -15.07 3.35
CA ALA A 26 -16.55 -14.53 3.14
C ALA A 26 -16.75 -13.18 3.83
N LYS A 27 -16.15 -12.96 5.01
CA LYS A 27 -16.19 -11.66 5.71
C LYS A 27 -15.36 -10.59 5.01
N LEU A 28 -14.22 -10.98 4.46
CA LEU A 28 -13.41 -10.09 3.63
C LEU A 28 -14.16 -9.64 2.36
N ASP A 29 -14.86 -10.56 1.70
CA ASP A 29 -15.71 -10.28 0.53
C ASP A 29 -16.92 -9.40 0.89
N GLU A 30 -17.59 -9.67 2.01
CA GLU A 30 -18.67 -8.83 2.55
C GLU A 30 -18.19 -7.38 2.75
N GLY A 31 -17.06 -7.18 3.43
CA GLY A 31 -16.46 -5.86 3.63
C GLY A 31 -16.11 -5.18 2.31
N THR A 32 -15.53 -5.93 1.36
CA THR A 32 -15.15 -5.41 0.03
C THR A 32 -16.37 -4.92 -0.76
N LYS A 33 -17.48 -5.66 -0.73
CA LYS A 33 -18.73 -5.28 -1.40
C LYS A 33 -19.34 -4.01 -0.81
N LEU A 34 -19.29 -3.84 0.51
CA LEU A 34 -19.75 -2.62 1.18
C LEU A 34 -18.84 -1.43 0.85
N TYR A 35 -17.52 -1.66 0.85
CA TYR A 35 -16.53 -0.65 0.50
C TYR A 35 -16.73 -0.12 -0.93
N GLN A 36 -16.96 -1.01 -1.91
CA GLN A 36 -17.22 -0.64 -3.30
C GLN A 36 -18.51 0.18 -3.49
N LYS A 37 -19.45 0.07 -2.55
CA LYS A 37 -20.69 0.86 -2.51
C LYS A 37 -20.56 2.17 -1.72
N ASP A 38 -19.34 2.52 -1.29
CA ASP A 38 -19.04 3.69 -0.46
C ASP A 38 -19.71 3.65 0.94
N GLN A 39 -20.06 2.45 1.43
CA GLN A 39 -20.66 2.24 2.75
C GLN A 39 -19.57 1.97 3.81
N LEU A 40 -18.70 2.95 4.05
CA LEU A 40 -17.45 2.76 4.81
C LEU A 40 -17.68 2.35 6.28
N GLU A 41 -18.66 2.93 6.96
CA GLU A 41 -18.97 2.59 8.36
C GLU A 41 -19.46 1.15 8.51
N GLU A 42 -20.29 0.70 7.57
CA GLU A 42 -20.80 -0.68 7.51
C GLU A 42 -19.71 -1.68 7.11
N ALA A 43 -18.76 -1.27 6.26
CA ALA A 43 -17.67 -2.12 5.80
C ALA A 43 -16.63 -2.42 6.90
N LEU A 44 -16.51 -1.55 7.91
CA LEU A 44 -15.49 -1.66 8.96
C LEU A 44 -15.60 -2.96 9.77
N GLY A 45 -16.82 -3.31 10.20
CA GLY A 45 -17.07 -4.50 11.01
C GLY A 45 -16.63 -5.80 10.33
N PRO A 46 -17.08 -6.08 9.09
CA PRO A 46 -16.65 -7.25 8.33
C PRO A 46 -15.12 -7.34 8.11
N PHE A 47 -14.43 -6.21 7.87
CA PHE A 47 -12.98 -6.24 7.76
C PHE A 47 -12.28 -6.57 9.09
N GLN A 48 -12.78 -6.05 10.21
CA GLN A 48 -12.27 -6.40 11.53
C GLN A 48 -12.52 -7.87 11.87
N GLU A 49 -13.72 -8.38 11.58
CA GLU A 49 -14.05 -9.80 11.76
C GLU A 49 -13.17 -10.72 10.90
N ALA A 50 -12.86 -10.31 9.66
CA ALA A 50 -11.96 -11.04 8.78
C ALA A 50 -10.52 -11.05 9.35
N ALA A 51 -10.02 -9.90 9.79
CA ALA A 51 -8.69 -9.80 10.41
C ALA A 51 -8.58 -10.74 11.63
N ASP A 52 -9.51 -10.64 12.59
CA ASP A 52 -9.56 -11.51 13.77
C ASP A 52 -9.61 -13.01 13.39
N GLY A 53 -10.34 -13.35 12.32
CA GLY A 53 -10.43 -14.71 11.81
C GLY A 53 -9.10 -15.22 11.27
N PHE A 54 -8.40 -14.43 10.46
CA PHE A 54 -7.09 -14.81 9.92
C PHE A 54 -6.01 -14.88 11.01
N GLU A 55 -6.04 -13.98 12.00
CA GLU A 55 -5.14 -14.07 13.15
C GLU A 55 -5.32 -15.37 13.93
N LYS A 56 -6.57 -15.78 14.19
CA LYS A 56 -6.86 -17.07 14.83
C LYS A 56 -6.40 -18.25 14.00
N MET A 57 -6.58 -18.19 12.68
CA MET A 57 -6.14 -19.24 11.76
C MET A 57 -4.62 -19.40 11.77
N LEU A 58 -3.87 -18.28 11.80
CA LEU A 58 -2.41 -18.26 11.88
C LEU A 58 -1.85 -18.78 13.22
N GLN A 59 -2.66 -18.86 14.27
CA GLN A 59 -2.27 -19.52 15.53
C GLN A 59 -2.38 -21.05 15.45
N GLY A 60 -3.05 -21.58 14.42
CA GLY A 60 -3.17 -23.00 14.14
C GLY A 60 -1.96 -23.60 13.42
N VAL A 61 -2.07 -24.89 13.08
CA VAL A 61 -1.08 -25.56 12.21
C VAL A 61 -1.60 -25.51 10.78
N LEU A 62 -0.96 -24.69 9.95
CA LEU A 62 -1.27 -24.54 8.53
C LEU A 62 -0.19 -25.18 7.68
N SER A 63 -0.54 -25.54 6.44
CA SER A 63 0.49 -25.78 5.43
C SER A 63 1.23 -24.46 5.15
N PRO A 64 2.49 -24.48 4.69
CA PRO A 64 3.21 -23.27 4.36
C PRO A 64 2.48 -22.38 3.34
N GLU A 65 1.78 -22.99 2.38
CA GLU A 65 0.97 -22.31 1.38
C GLU A 65 -0.24 -21.62 2.02
N ASP A 66 -1.03 -22.34 2.82
CA ASP A 66 -2.18 -21.77 3.54
C ASP A 66 -1.75 -20.64 4.49
N GLU A 67 -0.57 -20.76 5.12
CA GLU A 67 0.00 -19.70 5.95
C GLU A 67 0.33 -18.44 5.13
N ALA A 68 0.88 -18.59 3.91
CA ALA A 68 1.18 -17.47 3.03
C ALA A 68 -0.10 -16.74 2.58
N TYR A 69 -1.13 -17.49 2.19
CA TYR A 69 -2.46 -16.96 1.87
C TYR A 69 -3.14 -16.29 3.07
N ALA A 70 -3.07 -16.90 4.26
CA ALA A 70 -3.61 -16.32 5.48
C ALA A 70 -2.96 -14.97 5.81
N LYS A 71 -1.63 -14.87 5.68
CA LYS A 71 -0.89 -13.60 5.86
C LYS A 71 -1.31 -12.54 4.85
N TYR A 72 -1.50 -12.92 3.58
CA TYR A 72 -1.95 -12.00 2.54
C TYR A 72 -3.34 -11.43 2.85
N PHE A 73 -4.30 -12.29 3.17
CA PHE A 73 -5.66 -11.86 3.43
C PHE A 73 -5.80 -11.10 4.76
N LEU A 74 -5.02 -11.45 5.78
CA LEU A 74 -4.91 -10.66 7.01
C LEU A 74 -4.42 -9.24 6.70
N ALA A 75 -3.30 -9.10 5.99
CA ALA A 75 -2.76 -7.80 5.60
C ALA A 75 -3.76 -6.99 4.77
N THR A 76 -4.51 -7.66 3.90
CA THR A 76 -5.58 -7.04 3.10
C THR A 76 -6.71 -6.52 3.99
N ALA A 77 -7.16 -7.30 4.97
CA ALA A 77 -8.18 -6.87 5.93
C ALA A 77 -7.70 -5.65 6.73
N HIS A 78 -6.48 -5.72 7.29
CA HIS A 78 -5.87 -4.60 8.03
C HIS A 78 -5.69 -3.34 7.17
N TYR A 79 -5.35 -3.47 5.88
CA TYR A 79 -5.28 -2.34 4.96
C TYR A 79 -6.61 -1.58 4.89
N TYR A 80 -7.72 -2.31 4.72
CA TYR A 80 -9.04 -1.68 4.62
C TYR A 80 -9.50 -1.08 5.96
N VAL A 81 -9.21 -1.74 7.08
CA VAL A 81 -9.44 -1.17 8.42
C VAL A 81 -8.68 0.14 8.58
N ALA A 82 -7.36 0.15 8.30
CA ALA A 82 -6.51 1.35 8.38
C ALA A 82 -7.03 2.46 7.48
N ARG A 83 -7.50 2.10 6.29
CA ARG A 83 -8.02 3.04 5.30
C ARG A 83 -9.34 3.68 5.72
N ILE A 84 -10.27 2.93 6.29
CA ILE A 84 -11.54 3.47 6.78
C ILE A 84 -11.30 4.37 8.00
N GLN A 85 -10.41 3.95 8.89
CA GLN A 85 -10.12 4.68 10.14
C GLN A 85 -9.15 5.85 9.96
N ASN A 86 -8.45 5.94 8.82
CA ASN A 86 -7.33 6.85 8.58
C ASN A 86 -6.20 6.68 9.62
N ASP A 87 -5.91 5.44 10.01
CA ASP A 87 -4.93 5.12 11.04
C ASP A 87 -3.53 4.90 10.43
N ALA A 88 -2.65 5.88 10.66
CA ALA A 88 -1.27 5.82 10.19
C ALA A 88 -0.47 4.68 10.85
N SER A 89 -0.68 4.41 12.14
CA SER A 89 0.05 3.35 12.84
C SER A 89 -0.32 1.96 12.29
N LEU A 90 -1.59 1.77 11.97
CA LEU A 90 -2.07 0.53 11.36
C LEU A 90 -1.54 0.37 9.93
N PHE A 91 -1.40 1.45 9.15
CA PHE A 91 -0.73 1.37 7.85
C PHE A 91 0.74 0.98 7.95
N GLU A 92 1.46 1.42 8.99
CA GLU A 92 2.85 1.02 9.22
C GLU A 92 2.97 -0.48 9.51
N SER A 93 2.14 -1.04 10.38
CA SER A 93 2.14 -2.48 10.66
C SER A 93 1.68 -3.30 9.44
N THR A 94 0.63 -2.85 8.76
CA THR A 94 0.10 -3.51 7.55
C THR A 94 1.16 -3.57 6.43
N SER A 95 1.97 -2.52 6.27
CA SER A 95 3.09 -2.54 5.30
C SER A 95 4.09 -3.67 5.60
N GLN A 96 4.38 -3.92 6.88
CA GLN A 96 5.25 -5.03 7.30
C GLN A 96 4.59 -6.39 7.03
N GLU A 97 3.28 -6.51 7.29
CA GLU A 97 2.52 -7.74 7.02
C GLU A 97 2.53 -8.10 5.53
N PHE A 98 2.35 -7.12 4.63
CA PHE A 98 2.49 -7.36 3.19
C PHE A 98 3.92 -7.77 2.79
N SER A 99 4.94 -7.18 3.42
CA SER A 99 6.33 -7.60 3.20
C SER A 99 6.58 -9.05 3.64
N GLN A 100 5.96 -9.47 4.75
CA GLN A 100 6.05 -10.84 5.24
C GLN A 100 5.29 -11.81 4.34
N SER A 101 4.11 -11.42 3.84
CA SER A 101 3.33 -12.20 2.89
C SER A 101 4.09 -12.41 1.57
N ALA A 102 4.63 -11.34 0.96
CA ALA A 102 5.46 -11.45 -0.24
C ALA A 102 6.68 -12.36 -0.02
N SER A 103 7.33 -12.26 1.15
CA SER A 103 8.46 -13.12 1.50
C SER A 103 8.07 -14.59 1.67
N ALA A 104 6.88 -14.87 2.22
CA ALA A 104 6.35 -16.22 2.36
C ALA A 104 6.10 -16.85 0.98
N PHE A 105 5.44 -16.14 0.08
CA PHE A 105 5.20 -16.61 -1.29
C PHE A 105 6.50 -16.84 -2.08
N ARG A 106 7.45 -15.89 -2.01
CA ARG A 106 8.76 -16.06 -2.64
C ARG A 106 9.53 -17.26 -2.07
N GLY A 107 9.43 -17.51 -0.77
CA GLY A 107 10.04 -18.67 -0.12
C GLY A 107 9.46 -20.02 -0.57
N LEU A 108 8.26 -20.01 -1.15
CA LEU A 108 7.57 -21.18 -1.71
C LEU A 108 7.70 -21.28 -3.23
N ASP A 109 8.42 -20.36 -3.88
CA ASP A 109 8.51 -20.26 -5.35
C ASP A 109 7.13 -19.98 -6.01
N ILE A 110 6.22 -19.31 -5.30
CA ILE A 110 4.87 -18.94 -5.76
C ILE A 110 4.85 -17.43 -6.07
N MET A 111 5.28 -17.04 -7.26
CA MET A 111 5.31 -15.63 -7.69
C MET A 111 4.09 -15.27 -8.54
N GLY A 112 2.91 -15.66 -8.06
CA GLY A 112 1.61 -15.40 -8.70
C GLY A 112 0.97 -14.08 -8.27
N GLU A 113 -0.35 -14.00 -8.35
CA GLU A 113 -1.13 -12.78 -8.09
C GLU A 113 -0.92 -12.23 -6.68
N GLU A 114 -0.94 -13.08 -5.65
CA GLU A 114 -0.85 -12.65 -4.26
C GLU A 114 0.54 -12.12 -3.91
N TYR A 115 1.60 -12.66 -4.52
CA TYR A 115 2.95 -12.10 -4.41
C TYR A 115 3.00 -10.69 -4.99
N VAL A 116 2.54 -10.52 -6.23
CA VAL A 116 2.55 -9.22 -6.93
C VAL A 116 1.69 -8.21 -6.19
N ARG A 117 0.47 -8.58 -5.78
CA ARG A 117 -0.42 -7.72 -5.01
C ARG A 117 0.17 -7.36 -3.65
N SER A 118 0.84 -8.28 -2.96
CA SER A 118 1.49 -7.97 -1.67
C SER A 118 2.53 -6.86 -1.82
N GLN A 119 3.39 -6.94 -2.85
CA GLN A 119 4.39 -5.91 -3.11
C GLN A 119 3.75 -4.56 -3.49
N TYR A 120 2.71 -4.59 -4.33
CA TYR A 120 1.96 -3.39 -4.70
C TYR A 120 1.24 -2.74 -3.50
N MET A 121 0.57 -3.54 -2.69
CA MET A 121 -0.19 -3.07 -1.52
C MET A 121 0.73 -2.54 -0.42
N LYS A 122 1.92 -3.11 -0.25
CA LYS A 122 2.99 -2.53 0.58
C LYS A 122 3.33 -1.11 0.14
N ALA A 123 3.54 -0.90 -1.17
CA ALA A 123 3.82 0.43 -1.71
C ALA A 123 2.64 1.39 -1.51
N LEU A 124 1.40 0.90 -1.65
CA LEU A 124 0.20 1.68 -1.33
C LEU A 124 0.11 2.07 0.14
N CYS A 125 0.49 1.21 1.10
CA CYS A 125 0.57 1.61 2.52
C CYS A 125 1.51 2.80 2.69
N SER A 126 2.72 2.73 2.14
CA SER A 126 3.70 3.83 2.18
C SER A 126 3.14 5.12 1.55
N PHE A 127 2.40 5.00 0.45
CA PHE A 127 1.69 6.13 -0.15
C PHE A 127 0.62 6.73 0.77
N ARG A 128 -0.18 5.90 1.46
CA ARG A 128 -1.20 6.39 2.41
C ARG A 128 -0.58 7.10 3.60
N LEU A 129 0.54 6.61 4.12
CA LEU A 129 1.30 7.30 5.18
C LEU A 129 1.71 8.71 4.75
N TYR A 130 2.16 8.88 3.51
CA TYR A 130 2.41 10.21 2.94
C TYR A 130 1.14 11.08 2.91
N GLN A 131 0.00 10.53 2.48
CA GLN A 131 -1.26 11.29 2.41
C GLN A 131 -1.78 11.72 3.78
N LEU A 132 -1.54 10.93 4.82
CA LEU A 132 -1.90 11.25 6.20
C LEU A 132 -0.91 12.21 6.87
N ALA A 133 0.29 12.37 6.33
CA ALA A 133 1.29 13.27 6.88
C ALA A 133 0.86 14.74 6.75
N THR A 134 0.84 15.46 7.88
CA THR A 134 0.30 16.83 7.95
C THR A 134 1.34 17.94 7.77
N THR A 135 2.62 17.67 8.02
CA THR A 135 3.70 18.66 7.92
C THR A 135 4.59 18.38 6.72
N GLU A 136 5.26 19.40 6.19
CA GLU A 136 6.22 19.20 5.09
C GLU A 136 7.32 18.21 5.46
N ARG A 137 7.88 18.31 6.68
CA ARG A 137 8.92 17.41 7.17
C ARG A 137 8.44 15.96 7.21
N SER A 138 7.23 15.70 7.74
CA SER A 138 6.68 14.35 7.80
C SER A 138 6.29 13.83 6.41
N LYS A 139 5.81 14.70 5.50
CA LYS A 139 5.56 14.34 4.10
C LYS A 139 6.83 13.90 3.38
N ILE A 140 7.92 14.66 3.49
CA ILE A 140 9.21 14.29 2.89
C ILE A 140 9.67 12.92 3.42
N ARG A 141 9.62 12.73 4.74
CA ARG A 141 10.02 11.46 5.38
C ARG A 141 9.16 10.28 4.92
N ALA A 142 7.87 10.48 4.66
CA ALA A 142 6.97 9.43 4.19
C ALA A 142 7.06 9.18 2.68
N LEU A 143 7.42 10.19 1.89
CA LEU A 143 7.60 10.06 0.44
C LEU A 143 8.80 9.18 0.08
N GLU A 144 9.87 9.22 0.84
CA GLU A 144 11.08 8.41 0.58
C GLU A 144 10.77 6.90 0.58
N PRO A 145 10.14 6.30 1.61
CA PRO A 145 9.67 4.92 1.56
C PRO A 145 8.71 4.63 0.40
N ALA A 146 7.75 5.52 0.13
CA ALA A 146 6.79 5.31 -0.96
C ALA A 146 7.48 5.25 -2.33
N ILE A 147 8.44 6.14 -2.60
CA ILE A 147 9.27 6.12 -3.81
C ILE A 147 10.06 4.81 -3.87
N GLY A 148 10.69 4.41 -2.77
CA GLY A 148 11.45 3.16 -2.68
C GLY A 148 10.59 1.93 -2.98
N ASP A 149 9.43 1.80 -2.34
CA ASP A 149 8.55 0.64 -2.51
C ASP A 149 7.96 0.55 -3.91
N PHE A 150 7.49 1.66 -4.51
CA PHE A 150 7.03 1.62 -5.91
C PHE A 150 8.18 1.38 -6.89
N SER A 151 9.37 1.93 -6.65
CA SER A 151 10.54 1.67 -7.51
C SER A 151 10.92 0.20 -7.46
N ASN A 152 10.94 -0.40 -6.27
CA ASN A 152 11.21 -1.83 -6.10
C ASN A 152 10.15 -2.67 -6.83
N PHE A 153 8.86 -2.31 -6.72
CA PHE A 153 7.78 -3.05 -7.39
C PHE A 153 7.93 -3.06 -8.92
N VAL A 154 8.15 -1.91 -9.54
CA VAL A 154 8.27 -1.81 -11.02
C VAL A 154 9.61 -2.29 -11.58
N GLN A 155 10.55 -2.67 -10.72
CA GLN A 155 11.87 -3.21 -11.07
C GLN A 155 12.05 -4.67 -10.61
N ASP A 156 11.04 -5.27 -9.96
CA ASP A 156 11.12 -6.64 -9.47
C ASP A 156 10.99 -7.61 -10.64
N ASP A 157 12.03 -8.39 -10.89
CA ASP A 157 12.07 -9.38 -11.98
C ASP A 157 10.91 -10.38 -11.92
N ASP A 158 10.45 -10.76 -10.72
CA ASP A 158 9.35 -11.71 -10.55
C ASP A 158 7.99 -11.07 -10.87
N VAL A 159 7.85 -9.75 -10.64
CA VAL A 159 6.69 -8.98 -11.10
C VAL A 159 6.72 -8.86 -12.62
N LEU A 160 7.88 -8.52 -13.20
CA LEU A 160 8.02 -8.27 -14.64
C LEU A 160 7.89 -9.54 -15.50
N LYS A 161 8.26 -10.72 -14.98
CA LYS A 161 8.00 -12.01 -15.65
C LYS A 161 6.52 -12.26 -15.89
N ASN A 162 5.65 -11.73 -15.02
CA ASN A 162 4.19 -11.88 -15.08
C ASN A 162 3.51 -10.57 -15.51
N ALA A 163 4.22 -9.67 -16.19
CA ALA A 163 3.72 -8.34 -16.51
C ALA A 163 2.43 -8.35 -17.33
N GLU A 164 2.24 -9.33 -18.22
CA GLU A 164 1.02 -9.44 -19.05
C GLU A 164 -0.24 -9.60 -18.19
N ASP A 165 -0.16 -10.33 -17.08
CA ASP A 165 -1.28 -10.59 -16.18
C ASP A 165 -1.54 -9.43 -15.21
N PHE A 166 -0.53 -8.60 -14.94
CA PHE A 166 -0.57 -7.54 -13.93
C PHE A 166 -0.23 -6.16 -14.46
N GLN A 167 -0.36 -5.95 -15.78
CA GLN A 167 0.03 -4.71 -16.44
C GLN A 167 -0.68 -3.48 -15.83
N GLU A 168 -1.97 -3.63 -15.47
CA GLU A 168 -2.73 -2.56 -14.82
C GLU A 168 -2.09 -2.12 -13.49
N LEU A 169 -1.58 -3.06 -12.68
CA LEU A 169 -0.90 -2.74 -11.42
C LEU A 169 0.44 -2.05 -11.67
N ILE A 170 1.19 -2.51 -12.68
CA ILE A 170 2.46 -1.92 -13.09
C ILE A 170 2.26 -0.47 -13.56
N ASP A 171 1.26 -0.23 -14.41
CA ASP A 171 0.93 1.10 -14.93
C ASP A 171 0.52 2.06 -13.79
N ASN A 172 -0.34 1.60 -12.89
CA ASN A 172 -0.74 2.37 -11.70
C ASN A 172 0.47 2.65 -10.79
N ALA A 173 1.36 1.69 -10.60
CA ALA A 173 2.56 1.87 -9.80
C ALA A 173 3.52 2.90 -10.41
N TYR A 174 3.69 2.92 -11.74
CA TYR A 174 4.44 3.99 -12.41
C TYR A 174 3.81 5.36 -12.20
N TYR A 175 2.48 5.46 -12.26
CA TYR A 175 1.80 6.72 -11.98
C TYR A 175 2.01 7.19 -10.54
N PHE A 176 1.83 6.31 -9.54
CA PHE A 176 2.07 6.66 -8.15
C PHE A 176 3.54 6.98 -7.87
N LEU A 177 4.48 6.26 -8.49
CA LEU A 177 5.91 6.57 -8.42
C LEU A 177 6.21 7.97 -8.94
N GLY A 178 5.69 8.31 -10.13
CA GLY A 178 5.82 9.64 -10.71
C GLY A 178 5.21 10.71 -9.81
N TYR A 179 4.03 10.45 -9.25
CA TYR A 179 3.37 11.37 -8.34
C TYR A 179 4.17 11.59 -7.06
N CYS A 180 4.69 10.55 -6.42
CA CYS A 180 5.55 10.68 -5.24
C CYS A 180 6.81 11.50 -5.54
N LYS A 181 7.46 11.24 -6.68
CA LYS A 181 8.65 11.98 -7.15
C LYS A 181 8.33 13.46 -7.43
N TYR A 182 7.21 13.74 -8.07
CA TYR A 182 6.71 15.10 -8.26
C TYR A 182 6.49 15.81 -6.92
N GLN A 183 5.86 15.14 -5.94
CA GLN A 183 5.57 15.74 -4.64
C GLN A 183 6.84 16.04 -3.83
N ILE A 184 7.82 15.14 -3.82
CA ILE A 184 9.09 15.41 -3.13
C ILE A 184 9.90 16.51 -3.84
N ALA A 185 9.87 16.55 -5.18
CA ALA A 185 10.48 17.62 -5.97
C ALA A 185 9.84 18.98 -5.64
N PHE A 186 8.51 19.02 -5.57
CA PHE A 186 7.75 20.21 -5.21
C PHE A 186 8.16 20.74 -3.83
N LEU A 187 8.18 19.89 -2.81
CA LEU A 187 8.59 20.29 -1.45
C LEU A 187 10.04 20.78 -1.41
N LYS A 188 10.95 20.12 -2.15
CA LYS A 188 12.36 20.52 -2.23
C LYS A 188 12.59 21.79 -3.05
N SER A 189 11.66 22.18 -3.92
CA SER A 189 11.80 23.37 -4.79
C SER A 189 11.79 24.70 -4.03
N PHE A 190 11.38 24.69 -2.75
CA PHE A 190 11.37 25.87 -1.88
C PHE A 190 12.66 26.05 -1.09
N ASP A 191 13.51 25.03 -1.02
CA ASP A 191 14.83 25.11 -0.39
C ASP A 191 15.90 25.33 -1.46
N MET A 192 16.56 26.50 -1.42
CA MET A 192 17.61 26.87 -2.38
C MET A 192 18.78 25.87 -2.38
N GLY A 193 19.07 25.23 -1.24
CA GLY A 193 20.10 24.19 -1.14
C GLY A 193 19.69 22.85 -1.76
N GLN A 194 18.42 22.68 -2.16
CA GLN A 194 17.86 21.44 -2.68
C GLN A 194 17.36 21.55 -4.13
N LEU A 195 17.59 22.66 -4.82
CA LEU A 195 17.06 22.86 -6.18
C LEU A 195 17.55 21.81 -7.19
N SER A 196 18.83 21.43 -7.12
CA SER A 196 19.37 20.36 -7.97
C SER A 196 18.67 19.02 -7.70
N ASN A 197 18.37 18.72 -6.43
CA ASN A 197 17.61 17.52 -6.06
C ASN A 197 16.16 17.62 -6.57
N ALA A 198 15.53 18.80 -6.47
CA ALA A 198 14.18 19.02 -6.99
C ALA A 198 14.12 18.81 -8.51
N GLN A 199 15.08 19.34 -9.27
CA GLN A 199 15.19 19.12 -10.71
C GLN A 199 15.31 17.64 -11.05
N LYS A 200 16.25 16.94 -10.41
CA LYS A 200 16.41 15.48 -10.59
C LYS A 200 15.11 14.73 -10.33
N TYR A 201 14.41 15.03 -9.25
CA TYR A 201 13.14 14.34 -8.95
C TYR A 201 12.03 14.67 -9.96
N TYR A 202 11.97 15.89 -10.52
CA TYR A 202 11.03 16.17 -11.61
C TYR A 202 11.36 15.39 -12.89
N ASP A 203 12.64 15.29 -13.27
CA ASP A 203 13.06 14.50 -14.44
C ASP A 203 12.73 13.00 -14.27
N GLU A 204 12.95 12.48 -13.06
CA GLU A 204 12.57 11.11 -12.73
C GLU A 204 11.04 10.91 -12.66
N ALA A 205 10.28 11.93 -12.24
CA ALA A 205 8.82 11.90 -12.26
C ALA A 205 8.29 11.87 -13.70
N ILE A 206 8.84 12.68 -14.60
CA ILE A 206 8.55 12.67 -16.04
C ILE A 206 8.75 11.27 -16.62
N THR A 207 9.91 10.66 -16.35
CA THR A 207 10.21 9.31 -16.83
C THR A 207 9.17 8.29 -16.36
N ALA A 208 8.73 8.38 -15.10
CA ALA A 208 7.71 7.48 -14.57
C ALA A 208 6.32 7.72 -15.20
N PHE A 209 5.91 8.98 -15.38
CA PHE A 209 4.66 9.31 -16.06
C PHE A 209 4.65 8.86 -17.53
N GLN A 210 5.78 8.96 -18.24
CA GLN A 210 5.93 8.45 -19.60
C GLN A 210 5.76 6.92 -19.69
N GLN A 211 6.12 6.17 -18.63
CA GLN A 211 5.78 4.74 -18.57
C GLN A 211 4.28 4.54 -18.36
N ALA A 212 3.67 5.27 -17.42
CA ALA A 212 2.23 5.17 -17.15
C ALA A 212 1.34 5.57 -18.34
N GLN A 213 1.82 6.43 -19.25
CA GLN A 213 1.12 6.79 -20.50
C GLN A 213 0.99 5.65 -21.50
N LYS A 214 1.73 4.55 -21.31
CA LYS A 214 1.62 3.36 -22.16
C LYS A 214 0.46 2.45 -21.73
N ALA A 215 -0.25 2.80 -20.67
CA ALA A 215 -1.38 2.05 -20.16
C ALA A 215 -2.51 1.95 -21.18
N GLN A 216 -3.30 0.87 -21.06
CA GLN A 216 -4.53 0.72 -21.83
C GLN A 216 -5.69 1.56 -21.29
N ASP A 217 -5.66 1.92 -20.00
CA ASP A 217 -6.66 2.79 -19.39
C ASP A 217 -6.43 4.25 -19.78
N GLU A 218 -7.31 4.77 -20.65
CA GLU A 218 -7.30 6.16 -21.11
C GLU A 218 -7.30 7.18 -19.96
N ARG A 219 -7.97 6.88 -18.84
CA ARG A 219 -8.01 7.78 -17.68
C ARG A 219 -6.62 7.94 -17.08
N LEU A 220 -5.91 6.82 -16.92
CA LEU A 220 -4.54 6.80 -16.42
C LEU A 220 -3.59 7.54 -17.36
N VAL A 221 -3.73 7.31 -18.67
CA VAL A 221 -2.94 8.00 -19.71
C VAL A 221 -3.16 9.52 -19.63
N LEU A 222 -4.41 9.98 -19.56
CA LEU A 222 -4.73 11.41 -19.45
C LEU A 222 -4.18 12.02 -18.15
N SER A 223 -4.33 11.34 -17.03
CA SER A 223 -3.75 11.78 -15.75
C SER A 223 -2.23 11.86 -15.79
N ALA A 224 -1.57 10.87 -16.39
CA ALA A 224 -0.11 10.84 -16.52
C ALA A 224 0.41 11.96 -17.45
N ASN A 225 -0.26 12.21 -18.58
CA ASN A 225 0.06 13.33 -19.47
C ASN A 225 -0.03 14.69 -18.76
N LEU A 226 -1.10 14.91 -17.99
CA LEU A 226 -1.26 16.13 -17.23
C LEU A 226 -0.14 16.31 -16.20
N MET A 227 0.21 15.25 -15.49
CA MET A 227 1.25 15.30 -14.47
C MET A 227 2.66 15.46 -15.05
N GLU A 228 2.96 14.87 -16.21
CA GLU A 228 4.20 15.14 -16.96
C GLU A 228 4.30 16.62 -17.34
N ALA A 229 3.24 17.20 -17.91
CA ALA A 229 3.20 18.62 -18.25
C ALA A 229 3.42 19.52 -17.02
N ASN A 230 2.85 19.16 -15.86
CA ASN A 230 3.09 19.85 -14.60
C ASN A 230 4.56 19.76 -14.15
N CYS A 231 5.23 18.62 -14.35
CA CYS A 231 6.66 18.49 -14.07
C CYS A 231 7.48 19.43 -14.96
N HIS A 232 7.22 19.46 -16.26
CA HIS A 232 7.90 20.37 -17.18
C HIS A 232 7.68 21.84 -16.81
N TYR A 233 6.46 22.22 -16.44
CA TYR A 233 6.16 23.57 -15.97
C TYR A 233 6.97 23.92 -14.71
N MET A 234 7.03 23.02 -13.72
CA MET A 234 7.76 23.26 -12.49
C MET A 234 9.29 23.29 -12.71
N LEU A 235 9.82 22.46 -13.60
CA LEU A 235 11.22 22.53 -14.04
C LEU A 235 11.54 23.87 -14.69
N ALA A 236 10.69 24.34 -15.60
CA ALA A 236 10.87 25.65 -16.23
C ALA A 236 10.91 26.77 -15.18
N ARG A 237 10.02 26.74 -14.18
CA ARG A 237 10.04 27.70 -13.06
C ARG A 237 11.32 27.66 -12.24
N LEU A 238 11.95 26.49 -12.09
CA LEU A 238 13.23 26.37 -11.41
C LEU A 238 14.38 26.97 -12.24
N TYR A 239 14.38 26.75 -13.55
CA TYR A 239 15.38 27.33 -14.46
C TYR A 239 15.27 28.85 -14.60
N PHE A 240 14.04 29.37 -14.65
CA PHE A 240 13.77 30.80 -14.76
C PHE A 240 13.65 31.50 -13.40
N ARG A 241 14.07 30.86 -12.30
CA ARG A 241 14.06 31.51 -11.00
C ARG A 241 15.17 32.58 -11.00
N PRO A 242 14.82 33.88 -10.90
CA PRO A 242 15.82 34.93 -10.80
C PRO A 242 16.66 34.73 -9.54
N SER A 243 17.97 34.96 -9.64
CA SER A 243 18.82 34.97 -8.44
C SER A 243 18.47 36.17 -7.56
N GLU A 244 18.62 36.07 -6.23
CA GLU A 244 18.35 37.22 -5.34
C GLU A 244 19.23 38.43 -5.68
N ASP A 245 20.39 38.20 -6.31
CA ASP A 245 21.30 39.23 -6.78
C ASP A 245 20.76 40.01 -8.00
N GLU A 246 19.92 39.39 -8.84
CA GLU A 246 19.34 40.00 -10.06
C GLU A 246 18.19 40.97 -9.77
N TRP A 247 17.60 40.95 -8.57
CA TRP A 247 16.51 41.88 -8.20
C TRP A 247 17.00 43.23 -7.68
N ASN A 248 18.28 43.34 -7.31
CA ASN A 248 18.85 44.51 -6.63
C ASN A 248 19.75 45.38 -7.53
N THR A 249 19.76 45.14 -8.84
CA THR A 249 20.39 45.97 -9.88
C THR A 249 19.36 46.57 -10.81
#